data_AF-A0AAW5KFR8-F1
#
_entry.id   AF-A0AAW5KFR8-F1
#
_cell.length_a   1.000
_cell.length_b   1.000
_cell.length_c   1.000
_cell.angle_alpha   90.00
_cell.angle_beta   90.00
_cell.angle_gamma   90.00
#
_symmetry.space_group_name_H-M   'P 1'
#
loop_
_entity.id
_entity.type
_entity.pdbx_description
1 polymer ?
#
loop_
_entity_poly.entity_id
_entity_poly.type
_entity_poly.pdbx_seq_one_letter_code
_entity_poly.pdbx_strand_id
1 'polypeptide(L)'
;MKVQQLLRRKRAQKGFTLVEVIVVLVILAILAALLIPSMVKWIDKSRWAEAESRMNLVRKAVVSTAVEAYASDKFTPADIKDRTVDVVNGEGTLVSPPGALQDYFVSHLKEYLGEDLTLKDFWVWGQYNQDGTVYSLDIFYYLKGSNNPLPALHYHEDASGSSLTREEA
;
A
#
# COMPACT_ATOMS: atom_id res chain seq x y z
N MET A 1 66.06 30.58 35.11
CA MET A 1 65.87 30.02 33.74
C MET A 1 64.88 28.85 33.80
N LYS A 2 63.65 29.03 33.30
CA LYS A 2 62.55 28.05 33.26
C LYS A 2 62.59 27.24 31.95
N VAL A 3 63.57 26.36 31.78
CA VAL A 3 63.71 25.58 30.52
C VAL A 3 63.22 24.13 30.67
N GLN A 4 62.91 23.67 31.89
CA GLN A 4 62.49 22.29 32.15
C GLN A 4 60.99 22.02 31.90
N GLN A 5 60.17 23.04 31.61
CA GLN A 5 58.72 22.87 31.38
C GLN A 5 58.33 22.51 29.94
N LEU A 6 59.29 22.40 29.02
CA LEU A 6 59.06 21.99 27.62
C LEU A 6 59.09 20.47 27.39
N LEU A 7 59.15 19.66 28.44
CA LEU A 7 58.82 18.23 28.37
C LEU A 7 57.30 18.09 28.28
N ARG A 8 56.81 18.49 27.10
CA ARG A 8 55.47 18.29 26.57
C ARG A 8 54.90 16.98 27.10
N ARG A 9 53.79 17.11 27.81
CA ARG A 9 52.78 16.07 28.04
C ARG A 9 52.77 15.09 26.86
N LYS A 10 53.45 13.95 26.99
CA LYS A 10 53.21 12.80 26.11
C LYS A 10 51.78 12.41 26.40
N ARG A 11 50.83 12.94 25.63
CA ARG A 11 49.48 12.37 25.56
C ARG A 11 49.72 10.90 25.21
N ALA A 12 49.51 10.02 26.18
CA ALA A 12 49.46 8.59 25.95
C ALA A 12 48.31 8.39 24.98
N GLN A 13 48.63 8.31 23.69
CA GLN A 13 47.71 7.88 22.65
C GLN A 13 47.46 6.40 22.96
N LYS A 14 46.43 6.12 23.77
CA LYS A 14 45.87 4.78 23.92
C LYS A 14 45.20 4.47 22.58
N GLY A 15 46.00 4.00 21.62
CA GLY A 15 45.50 3.49 20.37
C GLY A 15 44.69 2.23 20.64
N PHE A 16 43.54 2.11 19.98
CA PHE A 16 42.77 0.88 19.95
C PHE A 16 43.68 -0.25 19.43
N THR A 17 43.69 -1.39 20.12
CA THR A 17 44.44 -2.54 19.62
C THR A 17 43.70 -3.13 18.42
N LEU A 18 44.44 -3.60 17.41
CA LEU A 18 43.85 -4.25 16.24
C LEU A 18 42.96 -5.44 16.64
N VAL A 19 43.36 -6.15 17.69
CA VAL A 19 42.63 -7.28 18.28
C VAL A 19 41.26 -6.85 18.81
N GLU A 20 41.20 -5.73 19.54
CA GLU A 20 39.98 -5.20 20.13
C GLU A 20 38.96 -4.78 19.05
N VAL A 21 39.44 -4.28 17.90
CA VAL A 21 38.57 -4.00 16.74
C VAL A 21 38.06 -5.30 16.08
N ILE A 22 38.92 -6.30 15.89
CA ILE A 22 38.53 -7.55 15.22
C ILE A 22 37.48 -8.31 16.04
N VAL A 23 37.64 -8.38 17.37
CA VAL A 23 36.68 -9.06 18.25
C VAL A 23 35.30 -8.40 18.14
N VAL A 24 35.24 -7.07 18.10
CA VAL A 24 33.98 -6.33 17.94
C VAL A 24 33.34 -6.61 16.58
N LEU A 25 34.13 -6.61 15.50
CA LEU A 25 33.61 -6.91 14.15
C LEU A 25 33.07 -8.33 14.04
N VAL A 26 33.70 -9.31 14.71
CA VAL A 26 33.20 -10.69 14.76
C VAL A 26 31.86 -10.78 15.48
N ILE A 27 31.71 -10.12 16.63
CA ILE A 27 30.42 -10.10 17.36
C ILE A 27 29.34 -9.41 16.53
N LEU A 28 29.64 -8.27 15.91
CA LEU A 28 28.71 -7.56 15.02
C LEU A 28 28.29 -8.42 13.83
N ALA A 29 29.20 -9.19 13.24
CA ALA A 29 28.90 -10.08 12.13
C ALA A 29 27.93 -11.20 12.53
N ILE A 30 28.14 -11.83 13.70
CA ILE A 30 27.25 -12.88 14.21
C ILE A 30 25.85 -12.32 14.51
N LEU A 31 25.78 -11.16 15.17
CA LEU A 31 24.50 -10.50 15.47
C LEU A 31 23.75 -10.11 14.19
N ALA A 32 24.45 -9.53 13.22
CA ALA A 32 23.85 -9.16 11.93
C ALA A 32 23.31 -10.39 11.19
N ALA A 33 24.05 -11.51 11.18
CA ALA A 33 23.63 -12.74 10.51
C ALA A 33 22.30 -13.30 11.05
N LEU A 34 22.05 -13.17 12.36
CA LEU A 34 20.79 -13.59 12.98
C LEU A 34 19.67 -12.56 12.79
N LEU A 35 19.99 -11.27 12.82
CA LEU A 35 19.01 -10.19 12.81
C LEU A 35 18.44 -9.90 11.41
N ILE A 36 19.29 -9.86 10.37
CA ILE A 36 18.91 -9.54 8.99
C ILE A 36 17.70 -10.37 8.50
N PRO A 37 17.67 -11.72 8.60
CA PRO A 37 16.54 -12.50 8.08
C PRO A 37 15.23 -12.21 8.82
N SER A 38 15.28 -11.89 10.11
CA SER A 38 14.10 -11.48 10.86
C SER A 38 13.59 -10.12 10.39
N MET A 39 14.48 -9.15 10.15
CA MET A 39 14.11 -7.81 9.72
C MET A 39 13.50 -7.79 8.32
N VAL A 40 14.04 -8.58 7.38
CA VAL A 40 13.49 -8.68 6.01
C VAL A 40 12.03 -9.17 6.04
N LYS A 41 11.72 -10.19 6.84
CA LYS A 41 10.33 -10.68 6.99
C LYS A 41 9.37 -9.61 7.53
N TRP A 42 9.85 -8.76 8.44
CA TRP A 42 9.04 -7.67 9.01
C TRP A 42 8.83 -6.54 8.01
N ILE A 43 9.82 -6.25 7.17
CA ILE A 43 9.69 -5.29 6.08
C ILE A 43 8.62 -5.77 5.10
N ASP A 44 8.68 -7.05 4.68
CA ASP A 44 7.65 -7.60 3.80
C ASP A 44 6.28 -7.49 4.45
N LYS A 45 6.10 -7.97 5.68
CA LYS A 45 4.83 -7.87 6.41
C LYS A 45 4.32 -6.42 6.50
N SER A 46 5.20 -5.45 6.75
CA SER A 46 4.85 -4.04 6.81
C SER A 46 4.38 -3.51 5.45
N ARG A 47 5.03 -3.90 4.36
CA ARG A 47 4.63 -3.53 3.00
C ARG A 47 3.26 -4.12 2.64
N TRP A 48 2.97 -5.34 3.07
CA TRP A 48 1.66 -5.96 2.91
C TRP A 48 0.58 -5.23 3.71
N ALA A 49 0.84 -4.93 4.98
CA ALA A 49 -0.10 -4.19 5.82
C ALA A 49 -0.39 -2.78 5.25
N GLU A 50 0.63 -2.13 4.68
CA GLU A 50 0.46 -0.86 3.99
C GLU A 50 -0.41 -1.01 2.73
N ALA A 51 -0.14 -2.01 1.90
CA ALA A 51 -0.96 -2.31 0.72
C ALA A 51 -2.42 -2.60 1.09
N GLU A 52 -2.65 -3.39 2.14
CA GLU A 52 -4.00 -3.69 2.64
C GLU A 52 -4.72 -2.43 3.11
N SER A 53 -4.03 -1.52 3.81
CA SER A 53 -4.58 -0.22 4.19
C SER A 53 -4.99 0.59 2.96
N ARG A 54 -4.13 0.65 1.94
CA ARG A 54 -4.38 1.35 0.67
C ARG A 54 -5.58 0.75 -0.09
N MET A 55 -5.67 -0.57 -0.19
CA MET A 55 -6.81 -1.27 -0.81
C MET A 55 -8.12 -1.01 -0.05
N ASN A 56 -8.08 -0.94 1.28
CA ASN A 56 -9.24 -0.60 2.09
C ASN A 56 -9.73 0.84 1.89
N LEU A 57 -8.83 1.79 1.62
CA LEU A 57 -9.22 3.16 1.26
C LEU A 57 -9.94 3.18 -0.08
N VAL A 58 -9.38 2.48 -1.09
CA VAL A 58 -10.01 2.34 -2.41
C VAL A 58 -11.40 1.70 -2.28
N ARG A 59 -11.53 0.62 -1.51
CA ARG A 59 -12.82 -0.02 -1.25
C ARG A 59 -13.86 0.96 -0.74
N LYS A 60 -13.53 1.73 0.30
CA LYS A 60 -14.47 2.68 0.91
C LYS A 60 -14.92 3.73 -0.10
N ALA A 61 -13.98 4.24 -0.88
CA ALA A 61 -14.25 5.21 -1.94
C ALA A 61 -15.14 4.61 -3.03
N VAL A 62 -14.85 3.38 -3.48
CA VAL A 62 -15.66 2.69 -4.48
C VAL A 62 -17.10 2.51 -4.01
N VAL A 63 -17.28 1.99 -2.80
CA VAL A 63 -18.61 1.72 -2.24
C VAL A 63 -19.39 3.01 -2.00
N SER A 64 -18.76 4.06 -1.44
CA SER A 64 -19.45 5.34 -1.21
C SER A 64 -19.86 5.99 -2.52
N THR A 65 -18.98 6.04 -3.50
CA THR A 65 -19.28 6.63 -4.80
C THR A 65 -20.36 5.85 -5.56
N ALA A 66 -20.36 4.52 -5.47
CA ALA A 66 -21.43 3.71 -6.08
C ALA A 66 -22.80 4.05 -5.49
N VAL A 67 -22.91 4.11 -4.15
CA VAL A 67 -24.16 4.46 -3.47
C VAL A 67 -24.61 5.88 -3.83
N GLU A 68 -23.70 6.85 -3.83
CA GLU A 68 -24.02 8.25 -4.16
C GLU A 68 -24.45 8.43 -5.62
N ALA A 69 -23.75 7.77 -6.55
CA ALA A 69 -24.09 7.80 -7.96
C ALA A 69 -25.50 7.26 -8.19
N TYR A 70 -25.84 6.15 -7.55
CA TYR A 70 -27.17 5.55 -7.63
C TYR A 70 -28.27 6.38 -6.96
N ALA A 71 -27.96 7.05 -5.85
CA ALA A 71 -28.90 7.95 -5.19
C ALA A 71 -29.08 9.28 -5.92
N SER A 72 -28.20 9.60 -6.89
CA SER A 72 -28.27 10.84 -7.64
C SER A 72 -29.12 10.69 -8.91
N ASP A 73 -30.00 11.66 -9.18
CA ASP A 73 -30.71 11.76 -10.47
C ASP A 73 -29.78 12.12 -11.65
N LYS A 74 -28.45 12.11 -11.44
CA LYS A 74 -27.44 12.50 -12.44
C LYS A 74 -27.16 11.38 -13.44
N PHE A 75 -27.54 10.14 -13.14
CA PHE A 75 -27.19 8.97 -13.93
C PHE A 75 -28.41 8.11 -14.18
N THR A 76 -28.55 7.61 -15.42
CA THR A 76 -29.65 6.75 -15.81
C THR A 76 -29.28 5.28 -15.60
N PRO A 77 -30.27 4.37 -15.44
CA PRO A 77 -30.00 2.92 -15.42
C PRO A 77 -29.26 2.40 -16.67
N ALA A 78 -29.32 3.14 -17.79
CA ALA A 78 -28.60 2.82 -19.02
C ALA A 78 -27.11 3.22 -18.98
N ASP A 79 -26.73 4.18 -18.13
CA ASP A 79 -25.33 4.54 -17.86
C ASP A 79 -24.65 3.50 -16.96
N ILE A 80 -25.45 2.64 -16.33
CA ILE A 80 -25.05 1.66 -15.31
C ILE A 80 -25.31 0.23 -15.82
N LYS A 81 -25.01 0.00 -17.10
CA LYS A 81 -25.61 -1.10 -17.89
C LYS A 81 -25.13 -2.51 -17.53
N ASP A 82 -23.94 -2.67 -16.95
CA ASP A 82 -23.29 -3.99 -16.89
C ASP A 82 -23.20 -4.59 -15.48
N ARG A 83 -23.75 -3.93 -14.45
CA ARG A 83 -23.68 -4.42 -13.05
C ARG A 83 -22.26 -4.67 -12.53
N THR A 84 -21.24 -4.19 -13.25
CA THR A 84 -19.83 -4.33 -12.92
C THR A 84 -19.18 -3.00 -12.55
N VAL A 85 -18.35 -3.02 -11.52
CA VAL A 85 -17.51 -1.91 -11.05
C VAL A 85 -16.11 -2.10 -11.60
N ASP A 86 -15.78 -1.58 -12.79
CA ASP A 86 -14.43 -1.71 -13.37
C ASP A 86 -13.64 -0.42 -13.26
N VAL A 87 -13.09 -0.22 -12.07
CA VAL A 87 -12.73 1.10 -11.57
C VAL A 87 -11.40 1.61 -12.10
N VAL A 88 -10.41 0.76 -12.31
CA VAL A 88 -9.13 1.12 -12.95
C VAL A 88 -8.51 -0.16 -13.45
N ASN A 89 -8.00 -0.28 -14.67
CA ASN A 89 -7.08 -1.35 -15.04
C ASN A 89 -5.65 -1.04 -14.56
N GLY A 90 -4.76 -2.04 -14.46
CA GLY A 90 -3.35 -1.83 -14.04
C GLY A 90 -2.53 -0.84 -14.91
N GLU A 91 -3.13 -0.28 -15.97
CA GLU A 91 -2.56 0.75 -16.83
C GLU A 91 -3.06 2.17 -16.50
N GLY A 92 -4.00 2.30 -15.55
CA GLY A 92 -4.57 3.57 -15.08
C GLY A 92 -5.79 4.06 -15.86
N THR A 93 -6.34 3.23 -16.75
CA THR A 93 -7.56 3.51 -17.51
C THR A 93 -8.78 2.87 -16.85
N LEU A 94 -9.85 3.63 -16.66
CA LEU A 94 -11.09 3.09 -16.10
C LEU A 94 -11.91 2.46 -17.21
N VAL A 95 -12.52 1.30 -16.94
CA VAL A 95 -13.12 0.45 -17.99
C VAL A 95 -14.66 0.48 -17.90
N SER A 96 -15.23 0.81 -16.74
CA SER A 96 -16.67 1.01 -16.54
C SER A 96 -16.92 1.67 -15.17
N PRO A 97 -17.91 2.56 -14.99
CA PRO A 97 -18.95 3.01 -15.92
C PRO A 97 -18.50 4.13 -16.90
N PRO A 98 -19.19 4.29 -18.05
CA PRO A 98 -18.84 5.29 -19.06
C PRO A 98 -19.18 6.74 -18.64
N GLY A 99 -18.42 7.71 -19.17
CA GLY A 99 -18.82 9.13 -19.17
C GLY A 99 -18.74 9.83 -17.80
N ALA A 100 -19.76 10.62 -17.45
CA ALA A 100 -19.73 11.47 -16.25
C ALA A 100 -19.61 10.70 -14.92
N LEU A 101 -19.99 9.41 -14.88
CA LEU A 101 -19.76 8.53 -13.73
C LEU A 101 -18.27 8.28 -13.53
N GLN A 102 -17.53 8.12 -14.62
CA GLN A 102 -16.08 7.92 -14.62
C GLN A 102 -15.36 9.09 -13.94
N ASP A 103 -15.71 10.32 -14.33
CA ASP A 103 -15.10 11.54 -13.78
C ASP A 103 -15.49 11.79 -12.31
N TYR A 104 -16.76 11.52 -11.99
CA TYR A 104 -17.24 11.55 -10.60
C TYR A 104 -16.48 10.56 -9.73
N PHE A 105 -16.19 9.38 -10.27
CA PHE A 105 -15.46 8.33 -9.58
C PHE A 105 -13.97 8.65 -9.40
N VAL A 106 -13.31 9.14 -10.45
CA VAL A 106 -11.89 9.58 -10.38
C VAL A 106 -11.71 10.70 -9.36
N SER A 107 -12.62 11.67 -9.35
CA SER A 107 -12.53 12.79 -8.41
C SER A 107 -12.66 12.32 -6.96
N HIS A 108 -13.64 11.48 -6.65
CA HIS A 108 -13.81 10.91 -5.31
C HIS A 108 -12.64 10.01 -4.93
N LEU A 109 -12.18 9.11 -5.81
CA LEU A 109 -10.99 8.31 -5.55
C LEU A 109 -9.78 9.18 -5.21
N LYS A 110 -9.50 10.22 -5.99
CA LYS A 110 -8.37 11.13 -5.74
C LYS A 110 -8.50 11.84 -4.39
N GLU A 111 -9.72 12.20 -3.98
CA GLU A 111 -9.99 12.77 -2.66
C GLU A 111 -9.64 11.79 -1.54
N TYR A 112 -10.02 10.51 -1.67
CA TYR A 112 -9.71 9.48 -0.67
C TYR A 112 -8.24 9.03 -0.69
N LEU A 113 -7.59 9.05 -1.85
CA LEU A 113 -6.25 8.51 -2.07
C LEU A 113 -5.12 9.52 -1.83
N GLY A 114 -5.40 10.82 -1.91
CA GLY A 114 -4.38 11.88 -1.82
C GLY A 114 -3.41 11.88 -3.01
N GLU A 115 -2.35 12.70 -2.96
CA GLU A 115 -1.40 12.84 -4.08
C GLU A 115 -0.42 11.66 -4.24
N ASP A 116 -0.25 10.83 -3.21
CA ASP A 116 0.75 9.75 -3.17
C ASP A 116 0.30 8.45 -3.84
N LEU A 117 -0.97 8.33 -4.21
CA LEU A 117 -1.56 7.15 -4.82
C LEU A 117 -2.09 7.47 -6.21
N THR A 118 -1.58 6.73 -7.19
CA THR A 118 -2.02 6.88 -8.57
C THR A 118 -3.01 5.79 -8.93
N LEU A 119 -3.94 6.10 -9.82
CA LEU A 119 -4.93 5.13 -10.31
C LEU A 119 -4.24 3.89 -10.92
N LYS A 120 -3.03 4.05 -11.48
CA LYS A 120 -2.20 2.96 -12.03
C LYS A 120 -1.77 1.92 -11.01
N ASP A 121 -1.76 2.28 -9.73
CA ASP A 121 -1.36 1.37 -8.67
C ASP A 121 -2.45 0.35 -8.34
N PHE A 122 -3.63 0.42 -8.98
CA PHE A 122 -4.74 -0.48 -8.68
C PHE A 122 -5.36 -1.12 -9.92
N TRP A 123 -5.80 -2.36 -9.76
CA TRP A 123 -6.83 -2.96 -10.63
C TRP A 123 -8.03 -3.33 -9.78
N VAL A 124 -9.22 -2.88 -10.16
CA VAL A 124 -10.43 -3.06 -9.34
C VAL A 124 -11.57 -3.52 -10.23
N TRP A 125 -12.21 -4.63 -9.83
CA TRP A 125 -13.41 -5.16 -10.45
C TRP A 125 -14.44 -5.52 -9.37
N GLY A 126 -15.73 -5.44 -9.66
CA GLY A 126 -16.75 -5.74 -8.66
C GLY A 126 -18.14 -5.81 -9.25
N GLN A 127 -19.13 -6.11 -8.44
CA GLN A 127 -20.52 -6.22 -8.86
C GLN A 127 -21.46 -5.50 -7.91
N TYR A 128 -22.53 -4.94 -8.45
CA TYR A 128 -23.53 -4.20 -7.68
C TYR A 128 -24.97 -4.67 -7.93
N ASN A 129 -25.81 -4.38 -6.96
CA ASN A 129 -27.26 -4.60 -6.98
C ASN A 129 -27.97 -3.46 -7.73
N GLN A 130 -29.24 -3.68 -8.06
CA GLN A 130 -30.04 -2.68 -8.79
C GLN A 130 -30.30 -1.40 -7.99
N ASP A 131 -30.06 -1.44 -6.67
CA ASP A 131 -30.13 -0.32 -5.74
C ASP A 131 -28.79 0.42 -5.56
N GLY A 132 -27.73 -0.04 -6.24
CA GLY A 132 -26.39 0.54 -6.16
C GLY A 132 -25.51 0.02 -5.04
N THR A 133 -26.00 -0.92 -4.23
CA THR A 133 -25.16 -1.56 -3.21
C THR A 133 -24.14 -2.49 -3.87
N VAL A 134 -22.87 -2.37 -3.50
CA VAL A 134 -21.78 -3.21 -4.02
C VAL A 134 -21.76 -4.52 -3.22
N TYR A 135 -22.05 -5.64 -3.86
CA TYR A 135 -22.11 -6.94 -3.17
C TYR A 135 -20.84 -7.78 -3.34
N SER A 136 -20.03 -7.50 -4.37
CA SER A 136 -18.69 -8.08 -4.49
C SER A 136 -17.71 -7.02 -5.01
N LEU A 137 -16.49 -6.98 -4.47
CA LEU A 137 -15.44 -6.10 -4.97
C LEU A 137 -14.08 -6.72 -4.75
N ASP A 138 -13.27 -6.73 -5.78
CA ASP A 138 -11.96 -7.32 -5.81
C ASP A 138 -10.95 -6.24 -6.18
N ILE A 139 -9.97 -6.07 -5.30
CA ILE A 139 -8.98 -5.00 -5.39
C ILE A 139 -7.59 -5.62 -5.47
N PHE A 140 -6.88 -5.31 -6.54
CA PHE A 140 -5.49 -5.63 -6.75
C PHE A 140 -4.64 -4.39 -6.60
N TYR A 141 -3.52 -4.50 -5.89
CA TYR A 141 -2.57 -3.40 -5.70
C TYR A 141 -1.22 -3.73 -6.33
N TYR A 142 -0.73 -2.85 -7.18
CA TYR A 142 0.57 -2.93 -7.82
C TYR A 142 1.57 -2.14 -6.99
N LEU A 143 2.61 -2.85 -6.53
CA LEU A 143 3.76 -2.16 -5.95
C LEU A 143 4.43 -1.31 -7.02
N LYS A 144 4.87 -0.10 -6.66
CA LYS A 144 5.56 0.80 -7.58
C LYS A 144 6.72 0.10 -8.29
N GLY A 145 6.65 0.04 -9.62
CA GLY A 145 7.64 -0.62 -10.48
C GLY A 145 7.46 -2.14 -10.64
N SER A 146 6.39 -2.73 -10.08
CA SER A 146 5.98 -4.12 -10.32
C SER A 146 4.88 -4.17 -11.37
N ASN A 147 4.97 -5.12 -12.30
CA ASN A 147 3.90 -5.42 -13.25
C ASN A 147 2.95 -6.51 -12.75
N ASN A 148 3.27 -7.14 -11.61
CA ASN A 148 2.41 -8.13 -10.98
C ASN A 148 1.76 -7.49 -9.74
N PRO A 149 0.44 -7.63 -9.59
CA PRO A 149 -0.24 -7.15 -8.39
C PRO A 149 0.08 -8.06 -7.20
N LEU A 150 -0.13 -7.52 -6.01
CA LEU A 150 -0.32 -8.33 -4.82
C LEU A 150 -1.64 -9.12 -4.94
N PRO A 151 -1.75 -10.29 -4.28
CA PRO A 151 -2.99 -11.03 -4.06
C PRO A 151 -4.15 -10.10 -3.74
N ALA A 152 -5.31 -10.41 -4.31
CA ALA A 152 -6.47 -9.56 -4.21
C ALA A 152 -6.98 -9.44 -2.77
N LEU A 153 -7.57 -8.28 -2.48
CA LEU A 153 -8.51 -8.13 -1.39
C LEU A 153 -9.93 -8.32 -1.94
N HIS A 154 -10.59 -9.37 -1.48
CA HIS A 154 -11.97 -9.69 -1.83
C HIS A 154 -12.91 -9.10 -0.77
N TYR A 155 -13.88 -8.34 -1.23
CA TYR A 155 -14.99 -7.84 -0.45
C TYR A 155 -16.26 -8.52 -0.91
N HIS A 156 -17.08 -8.98 0.03
CA HIS A 156 -18.38 -9.52 -0.26
C HIS A 156 -19.39 -9.02 0.77
N GLU A 157 -20.54 -8.53 0.32
CA GLU A 157 -21.62 -8.04 1.16
C GLU A 157 -22.91 -8.80 0.84
N ASP A 158 -23.45 -9.46 1.86
CA ASP A 158 -24.71 -10.21 1.79
C ASP A 158 -25.64 -9.86 2.96
N ALA A 159 -26.78 -10.56 3.07
CA ALA A 159 -27.76 -10.34 4.12
C ALA A 159 -27.23 -10.61 5.55
N SER A 160 -26.10 -11.33 5.68
CA SER A 160 -25.44 -11.61 6.96
C SER A 160 -24.41 -10.54 7.36
N GLY A 161 -24.05 -9.66 6.42
CA GLY A 161 -23.15 -8.53 6.63
C GLY A 161 -22.07 -8.44 5.55
N SER A 162 -21.07 -7.60 5.80
CA SER A 162 -19.89 -7.50 4.93
C SER A 162 -18.74 -8.36 5.44
N SER A 163 -18.02 -8.95 4.49
CA SER A 163 -16.82 -9.76 4.71
C SER A 163 -15.67 -9.24 3.86
N LEU A 164 -14.46 -9.33 4.42
CA LEU A 164 -13.21 -8.99 3.76
C LEU A 164 -12.29 -10.19 3.86
N THR A 165 -11.97 -10.79 2.74
CA THR A 165 -11.06 -11.93 2.65
C THR A 165 -9.88 -11.58 1.76
N ARG A 166 -8.74 -12.16 2.09
CA ARG A 166 -7.51 -11.99 1.32
C ARG A 166 -7.30 -13.23 0.46
N GLU A 167 -6.86 -13.02 -0.77
CA GLU A 167 -6.32 -14.10 -1.60
C GLU A 167 -4.99 -14.60 -1.01
N GLU A 168 -4.87 -15.91 -0.79
CA GLU A 168 -3.61 -16.51 -0.36
C GLU A 168 -2.64 -16.57 -1.55
N ALA A 169 -1.38 -16.18 -1.32
CA ALA A 169 -0.33 -16.06 -2.33
C ALA A 169 0.34 -17.39 -2.67
#